data_AF-A0A166ASZ8-F1
#
_entry.id   AF-A0A166ASZ8-F1
#
_cell.length_a   1.000
_cell.length_b   1.000
_cell.length_c   1.000
_cell.angle_alpha   90.00
_cell.angle_beta   90.00
_cell.angle_gamma   90.00
#
_symmetry.space_group_name_H-M   'P 1'
#
loop_
_entity.id
_entity.type
_entity.pdbx_description
1 polymer ?
#
loop_
_entity_poly.entity_id
_entity_poly.type
_entity_poly.pdbx_seq_one_letter_code
_entity_poly.pdbx_strand_id
1 'polypeptide(L)'
;MADKSNANPEGMAEQDDLAETARPFHYLSFFQLLQSLITALLLGVAALISLEVLLSPIPESALHSLLIWLALAFFFVVIVVPKNFTLGFLCFLLCQLIAWRITSLYGAYLLSWPLAFAFLVNLIWFLSTIQRNSFETAGRGITLWQWQLTFFRMLIGFVMVPHFTDKLFAGALPYMEHVEFLSLLGYPDPNMILDISGVAEFAIAIGVGLGFLTRLSCFFAAAFILFAASLSGSLEHGFVSFATATSWELPLILFASYLSFTTTGGGEFSVDGALRRTGKVPGWIKLLMGDTSLAQNEN
;
A
#
# COMPACT_ATOMS: atom_id res chain seq x y z
N MET A 1 -0.65 -31.64 51.00
CA MET A 1 -1.93 -30.94 50.72
C MET A 1 -1.56 -29.60 50.11
N ALA A 2 -1.59 -29.49 48.78
CA ALA A 2 -1.29 -28.27 48.05
C ALA A 2 -2.53 -27.89 47.25
N ASP A 3 -2.89 -26.62 47.39
CA ASP A 3 -4.20 -26.03 47.11
C ASP A 3 -4.50 -26.00 45.60
N LYS A 4 -5.72 -26.43 45.23
CA LYS A 4 -6.19 -26.48 43.85
C LYS A 4 -7.04 -25.24 43.57
N SER A 5 -6.53 -24.40 42.67
CA SER A 5 -7.27 -23.70 41.61
C SER A 5 -8.62 -23.06 41.98
N ASN A 6 -8.58 -21.80 42.40
CA ASN A 6 -9.65 -20.84 42.15
C ASN A 6 -9.40 -20.14 40.81
N ALA A 7 -9.76 -20.80 39.70
CA ALA A 7 -9.91 -20.10 38.43
C ALA A 7 -11.26 -19.39 38.47
N ASN A 8 -11.24 -18.06 38.65
CA ASN A 8 -12.44 -17.25 38.75
C ASN A 8 -13.17 -17.25 37.37
N PRO A 9 -14.41 -17.77 37.25
CA PRO A 9 -15.11 -17.86 35.97
C PRO A 9 -15.40 -16.49 35.33
N GLU A 10 -15.43 -15.43 36.14
CA GLU A 10 -15.67 -14.06 35.68
C GLU A 10 -14.59 -13.55 34.71
N GLY A 11 -13.34 -14.01 34.85
CA GLY A 11 -12.25 -13.58 33.97
C GLY A 11 -12.31 -14.18 32.55
N MET A 12 -12.99 -15.32 32.37
CA MET A 12 -13.15 -15.92 31.03
C MET A 12 -14.33 -15.29 30.26
N ALA A 13 -15.40 -14.88 30.95
CA ALA A 13 -16.54 -14.23 30.32
C ALA A 13 -16.18 -12.83 29.78
N GLU A 14 -15.38 -12.05 30.52
CA GLU A 14 -14.94 -10.72 30.09
C GLU A 14 -13.97 -10.78 28.89
N GLN A 15 -13.16 -11.85 28.78
CA GLN A 15 -12.26 -12.08 27.65
C GLN A 15 -13.00 -12.48 26.36
N ASP A 16 -14.06 -13.28 26.47
CA ASP A 16 -14.91 -13.63 25.31
C ASP A 16 -15.75 -12.43 24.84
N ASP A 17 -16.22 -11.59 25.76
CA ASP A 17 -16.98 -10.37 25.42
C ASP A 17 -16.09 -9.31 24.73
N LEU A 18 -14.81 -9.21 25.12
CA LEU A 18 -13.80 -8.40 24.44
C LEU A 18 -13.42 -8.97 23.05
N ALA A 19 -13.45 -10.28 22.87
CA ALA A 19 -13.16 -10.94 21.59
C ALA A 19 -14.32 -10.82 20.57
N GLU A 20 -15.56 -10.69 21.05
CA GLU A 20 -16.74 -10.48 20.23
C GLU A 20 -16.90 -9.00 19.84
N THR A 21 -16.55 -8.07 20.74
CA THR A 21 -16.61 -6.62 20.50
C THR A 21 -15.46 -6.04 19.66
N ALA A 22 -14.36 -6.76 19.47
CA ALA A 22 -13.20 -6.32 18.68
C ALA A 22 -13.31 -6.52 17.15
N ARG A 23 -14.50 -6.78 16.61
CA ARG A 23 -14.68 -7.12 15.18
C ARG A 23 -15.44 -6.05 14.38
N PRO A 24 -14.89 -4.83 14.18
CA PRO A 24 -15.60 -3.73 13.51
C PRO A 24 -15.93 -3.94 12.02
N PHE A 25 -15.60 -5.10 11.43
CA PHE A 25 -15.73 -5.33 9.97
C PHE A 25 -16.39 -6.66 9.60
N HIS A 26 -17.02 -7.39 10.54
CA HIS A 26 -17.44 -8.77 10.29
C HIS A 26 -18.73 -8.95 9.47
N TYR A 27 -19.49 -7.88 9.24
CA TYR A 27 -20.54 -7.87 8.23
C TYR A 27 -20.08 -6.97 7.10
N LEU A 28 -19.68 -7.58 5.97
CA LEU A 28 -19.65 -6.81 4.73
C LEU A 28 -21.08 -6.32 4.52
N SER A 29 -21.30 -5.02 4.64
CA SER A 29 -22.59 -4.45 4.24
C SER A 29 -22.87 -4.88 2.81
N PHE A 30 -24.12 -5.17 2.47
CA PHE A 30 -24.54 -5.52 1.09
C PHE A 30 -23.87 -4.61 0.04
N PHE A 31 -23.70 -3.34 0.38
CA PHE A 31 -22.96 -2.34 -0.41
C PHE A 31 -21.49 -2.68 -0.67
N GLN A 32 -20.73 -3.14 0.32
CA GLN A 32 -19.33 -3.53 0.13
C GLN A 32 -19.19 -4.72 -0.82
N LEU A 33 -20.14 -5.67 -0.75
CA LEU A 33 -20.16 -6.82 -1.65
C LEU A 33 -20.55 -6.41 -3.06
N LEU A 34 -21.57 -5.56 -3.21
CA LEU A 34 -21.95 -4.97 -4.49
C LEU A 34 -20.80 -4.18 -5.13
N GLN A 35 -20.08 -3.38 -4.34
CA GLN A 35 -18.95 -2.59 -4.85
C GLN A 35 -17.76 -3.45 -5.25
N SER A 36 -17.44 -4.49 -4.47
CA SER A 36 -16.47 -5.52 -4.84
C SER A 36 -16.84 -6.18 -6.17
N LEU A 37 -18.11 -6.53 -6.39
CA LEU A 37 -18.59 -7.12 -7.65
C LEU A 37 -18.47 -6.15 -8.84
N ILE A 38 -18.84 -4.87 -8.66
CA ILE A 38 -18.67 -3.84 -9.70
C ILE A 38 -17.19 -3.70 -10.07
N THR A 39 -16.31 -3.58 -9.08
CA THR A 39 -14.87 -3.47 -9.31
C THR A 39 -14.30 -4.72 -9.97
N ALA A 40 -14.71 -5.92 -9.53
CA ALA A 40 -14.32 -7.19 -10.15
C ALA A 40 -14.76 -7.27 -11.62
N LEU A 41 -15.97 -6.81 -11.94
CA LEU A 41 -16.48 -6.74 -13.30
C LEU A 41 -15.62 -5.80 -14.16
N LEU A 42 -15.29 -4.61 -13.65
CA LEU A 42 -14.43 -3.65 -14.37
C LEU A 42 -13.03 -4.21 -14.64
N LEU A 43 -12.43 -4.90 -13.66
CA LEU A 43 -11.15 -5.59 -13.85
C LEU A 43 -11.26 -6.74 -14.86
N GLY A 44 -12.35 -7.50 -14.81
CA GLY A 44 -12.61 -8.58 -15.77
C GLY A 44 -12.76 -8.05 -17.19
N VAL A 45 -13.46 -6.93 -17.38
CA VAL A 45 -13.54 -6.22 -18.67
C VAL A 45 -12.15 -5.76 -19.12
N ALA A 46 -11.35 -5.15 -18.23
CA ALA A 46 -9.98 -4.75 -18.57
C ALA A 46 -9.10 -5.95 -18.97
N ALA A 47 -9.22 -7.08 -18.29
CA ALA A 47 -8.52 -8.31 -18.62
C ALA A 47 -8.98 -8.88 -19.99
N LEU A 48 -10.29 -8.90 -20.26
CA LEU A 48 -10.82 -9.35 -21.55
C LEU A 48 -10.36 -8.45 -22.70
N ILE A 49 -10.41 -7.12 -22.50
CA ILE A 49 -9.85 -6.16 -23.45
C ILE A 49 -8.36 -6.48 -23.66
N SER A 50 -7.59 -6.75 -22.60
CA SER A 50 -6.16 -7.05 -22.74
C SER A 50 -5.86 -8.33 -23.54
N LEU A 51 -6.78 -9.31 -23.50
CA LEU A 51 -6.69 -10.55 -24.29
C LEU A 51 -7.07 -10.33 -25.76
N GLU A 52 -8.06 -9.49 -26.03
CA GLU A 52 -8.48 -9.11 -27.39
C GLU A 52 -7.45 -8.17 -28.05
N VAL A 53 -6.69 -7.46 -27.22
CA VAL A 53 -5.67 -6.49 -27.57
C VAL A 53 -4.30 -7.17 -27.82
N LEU A 54 -4.30 -8.34 -28.47
CA LEU A 54 -3.11 -8.93 -29.10
C LEU A 54 -2.48 -8.03 -30.20
N LEU A 55 -3.12 -6.89 -30.50
CA LEU A 55 -2.69 -5.83 -31.42
C LEU A 55 -2.18 -4.56 -30.71
N SER A 56 -1.99 -4.58 -29.38
CA SER A 56 -1.54 -3.42 -28.60
C SER A 56 -0.05 -3.09 -28.77
N PRO A 57 0.35 -1.84 -28.48
CA PRO A 57 1.76 -1.43 -28.42
C PRO A 57 2.53 -1.99 -27.23
N ILE A 58 1.89 -2.69 -26.30
CA ILE A 58 2.51 -3.26 -25.09
C ILE A 58 3.38 -4.46 -25.48
N PRO A 59 4.70 -4.45 -25.20
CA PRO A 59 5.59 -5.58 -25.39
C PRO A 59 5.16 -6.80 -24.56
N GLU A 60 5.47 -7.99 -25.06
CA GLU A 60 5.08 -9.27 -24.43
C GLU A 60 5.51 -9.37 -22.95
N SER A 61 6.72 -8.92 -22.59
CA SER A 61 7.19 -8.93 -21.20
C SER A 61 6.37 -8.04 -20.27
N ALA A 62 5.95 -6.86 -20.73
CA ALA A 62 5.09 -5.95 -19.99
C ALA A 62 3.65 -6.47 -19.91
N LEU A 63 3.17 -7.12 -20.98
CA LEU A 63 1.84 -7.72 -21.03
C LEU A 63 1.71 -8.87 -20.02
N HIS A 64 2.72 -9.73 -19.90
CA HIS A 64 2.73 -10.80 -18.88
C HIS A 64 2.62 -10.24 -17.47
N SER A 65 3.44 -9.23 -17.14
CA SER A 65 3.37 -8.55 -15.84
C SER A 65 1.99 -7.93 -15.60
N LEU A 66 1.43 -7.23 -16.60
CA LEU A 66 0.10 -6.65 -16.53
C LEU A 66 -0.97 -7.69 -16.19
N LEU A 67 -0.97 -8.83 -16.89
CA LEU A 67 -1.93 -9.91 -16.66
C LEU A 67 -1.81 -10.50 -15.25
N ILE A 68 -0.58 -10.68 -14.75
CA ILE A 68 -0.33 -11.16 -13.38
C ILE A 68 -0.93 -10.18 -12.36
N TRP A 69 -0.66 -8.88 -12.50
CA TRP A 69 -1.16 -7.88 -11.56
C TRP A 69 -2.68 -7.70 -11.63
N LEU A 70 -3.29 -7.81 -12.81
CA LEU A 70 -4.75 -7.83 -12.98
C LEU A 70 -5.37 -9.07 -12.32
N ALA A 71 -4.77 -10.24 -12.50
CA ALA A 71 -5.24 -11.48 -11.87
C ALA A 71 -5.14 -11.42 -10.34
N LEU A 72 -4.05 -10.87 -9.80
CA LEU A 72 -3.90 -10.64 -8.37
C LEU A 72 -4.91 -9.62 -7.85
N ALA A 73 -5.12 -8.51 -8.56
CA ALA A 73 -6.13 -7.52 -8.21
C ALA A 73 -7.53 -8.17 -8.14
N PHE A 74 -7.89 -8.98 -9.14
CA PHE A 74 -9.13 -9.74 -9.16
C PHE A 74 -9.25 -10.73 -7.99
N PHE A 75 -8.18 -11.48 -7.72
CA PHE A 75 -8.14 -12.41 -6.58
C PHE A 75 -8.38 -11.68 -5.25
N PHE A 76 -7.70 -10.57 -5.00
CA PHE A 76 -7.87 -9.82 -3.75
C PHE A 76 -9.28 -9.24 -3.62
N VAL A 77 -9.85 -8.65 -4.68
CA VAL A 77 -11.18 -8.04 -4.61
C VAL A 77 -12.31 -9.07 -4.49
N VAL A 78 -12.19 -10.26 -5.10
CA VAL A 78 -13.24 -11.29 -5.06
C VAL A 78 -13.09 -12.23 -3.87
N ILE A 79 -11.87 -12.62 -3.51
CA ILE A 79 -11.64 -13.68 -2.51
C ILE A 79 -11.27 -13.12 -1.14
N VAL A 80 -10.42 -12.10 -1.09
CA VAL A 80 -9.85 -11.61 0.17
C VAL A 80 -10.71 -10.52 0.79
N VAL A 81 -11.16 -9.53 0.00
CA VAL A 81 -12.01 -8.42 0.47
C VAL A 81 -13.25 -8.92 1.24
N PRO A 82 -14.02 -9.94 0.78
CA PRO A 82 -15.19 -10.40 1.53
C PRO A 82 -14.86 -11.04 2.89
N LYS A 83 -13.61 -11.48 3.09
CA LYS A 83 -13.16 -12.13 4.32
C LYS A 83 -12.41 -11.17 5.24
N ASN A 84 -11.63 -10.27 4.65
CA ASN A 84 -10.83 -9.27 5.35
C ASN A 84 -10.72 -8.04 4.46
N PHE A 85 -11.61 -7.06 4.71
CA PHE A 85 -11.69 -5.85 3.91
C PHE A 85 -10.37 -5.07 3.89
N THR A 86 -9.71 -4.88 5.03
CA THR A 86 -8.45 -4.10 5.11
C THR A 86 -7.36 -4.70 4.24
N LEU A 87 -7.05 -5.99 4.41
CA LEU A 87 -6.00 -6.65 3.64
C LEU A 87 -6.37 -6.75 2.17
N GLY A 88 -7.62 -7.14 1.89
CA GLY A 88 -8.12 -7.28 0.53
C GLY A 88 -8.04 -5.95 -0.21
N PHE A 89 -8.53 -4.86 0.37
CA PHE A 89 -8.56 -3.54 -0.24
C PHE A 89 -7.15 -2.99 -0.50
N LEU A 90 -6.25 -3.05 0.48
CA LEU A 90 -4.89 -2.53 0.35
C LEU A 90 -4.08 -3.27 -0.74
N CYS A 91 -4.10 -4.61 -0.71
CA CYS A 91 -3.40 -5.42 -1.70
C CYS A 91 -4.00 -5.28 -3.10
N PHE A 92 -5.34 -5.26 -3.18
CA PHE A 92 -6.05 -5.00 -4.43
C PHE A 92 -5.64 -3.64 -5.02
N LEU A 93 -5.67 -2.57 -4.23
CA LEU A 93 -5.35 -1.21 -4.67
C LEU A 93 -3.91 -1.13 -5.20
N LEU A 94 -2.94 -1.73 -4.51
CA LEU A 94 -1.56 -1.83 -4.98
C LEU A 94 -1.48 -2.52 -6.35
N CYS A 95 -2.08 -3.70 -6.49
CA CYS A 95 -2.06 -4.47 -7.74
C CYS A 95 -2.71 -3.68 -8.90
N GLN A 96 -3.83 -3.01 -8.62
CA GLN A 96 -4.52 -2.18 -9.61
C GLN A 96 -3.66 -0.99 -10.05
N LEU A 97 -3.00 -0.29 -9.13
CA LEU A 97 -2.14 0.85 -9.45
C LEU A 97 -0.94 0.43 -10.31
N ILE A 98 -0.34 -0.74 -10.04
CA ILE A 98 0.74 -1.29 -10.87
C ILE A 98 0.24 -1.58 -12.28
N ALA A 99 -0.89 -2.30 -12.41
CA ALA A 99 -1.50 -2.61 -13.70
C ALA A 99 -1.84 -1.33 -14.48
N TRP A 100 -2.43 -0.34 -13.81
CA TRP A 100 -2.74 0.96 -14.41
C TRP A 100 -1.48 1.67 -14.89
N ARG A 101 -0.41 1.71 -14.07
CA ARG A 101 0.87 2.31 -14.45
C ARG A 101 1.44 1.66 -15.70
N ILE A 102 1.49 0.32 -15.79
CA ILE A 102 1.99 -0.39 -16.98
C ILE A 102 1.23 0.06 -18.22
N THR A 103 -0.11 0.07 -18.18
CA THR A 103 -0.92 0.49 -19.34
C THR A 103 -0.71 1.96 -19.72
N SER A 104 -0.46 2.83 -18.74
CA SER A 104 -0.23 4.26 -18.96
C SER A 104 1.11 4.54 -19.67
N LEU A 105 2.17 3.78 -19.35
CA LEU A 105 3.49 3.93 -19.96
C LEU A 105 3.47 3.67 -21.47
N TYR A 106 2.66 2.70 -21.89
CA TYR A 106 2.55 2.31 -23.29
C TYR A 106 1.44 3.05 -24.06
N GLY A 107 0.82 4.07 -23.46
CA GLY A 107 -0.28 4.80 -24.11
C GLY A 107 -1.48 3.92 -24.45
N ALA A 108 -1.67 2.80 -23.74
CA ALA A 108 -2.77 1.87 -23.98
C ALA A 108 -4.08 2.39 -23.38
N TYR A 109 -4.60 3.50 -23.93
CA TYR A 109 -5.72 4.25 -23.37
C TYR A 109 -7.00 3.42 -23.19
N LEU A 110 -7.27 2.47 -24.10
CA LEU A 110 -8.42 1.56 -23.99
C LEU A 110 -8.38 0.69 -22.73
N LEU A 111 -7.19 0.41 -22.18
CA LEU A 111 -6.99 -0.32 -20.93
C LEU A 111 -6.83 0.63 -19.73
N SER A 112 -6.07 1.71 -19.91
CA SER A 112 -5.76 2.68 -18.86
C SER A 112 -7.00 3.40 -18.34
N TRP A 113 -7.93 3.80 -19.22
CA TRP A 113 -9.15 4.52 -18.80
C TRP A 113 -10.09 3.68 -17.92
N PRO A 114 -10.42 2.42 -18.28
CA PRO A 114 -11.17 1.54 -17.37
C PRO A 114 -10.50 1.34 -16.01
N LEU A 115 -9.17 1.19 -15.96
CA LEU A 115 -8.43 1.03 -14.70
C LEU A 115 -8.44 2.32 -13.86
N ALA A 116 -8.31 3.48 -14.50
CA ALA A 116 -8.47 4.79 -13.85
C ALA A 116 -9.89 4.96 -13.29
N PHE A 117 -10.91 4.60 -14.07
CA PHE A 117 -12.30 4.66 -13.63
C PHE A 117 -12.57 3.72 -12.45
N ALA A 118 -12.08 2.48 -12.51
CA ALA A 118 -12.15 1.55 -11.39
C ALA A 118 -11.46 2.13 -10.14
N PHE A 119 -10.33 2.82 -10.30
CA PHE A 119 -9.63 3.47 -9.18
C PHE A 119 -10.50 4.57 -8.55
N LEU A 120 -11.18 5.39 -9.36
CA LEU A 120 -12.12 6.40 -8.85
C LEU A 120 -13.28 5.76 -8.08
N VAL A 121 -13.84 4.65 -8.59
CA VAL A 121 -14.88 3.88 -7.87
C VAL A 121 -14.36 3.38 -6.52
N ASN A 122 -13.10 2.94 -6.44
CA ASN A 122 -12.47 2.48 -5.20
C ASN A 122 -12.16 3.63 -4.24
N LEU A 123 -11.82 4.80 -4.74
CA LEU A 123 -11.67 6.00 -3.91
C LEU A 123 -13.01 6.39 -3.28
N ILE A 124 -14.09 6.38 -4.06
CA ILE A 124 -15.45 6.61 -3.55
C ILE A 124 -15.81 5.55 -2.50
N TRP A 125 -15.45 4.28 -2.75
CA TRP A 125 -15.65 3.20 -1.79
C TRP A 125 -14.93 3.44 -0.46
N PHE A 126 -13.67 3.85 -0.54
CA PHE A 126 -12.84 4.16 0.61
C PHE A 126 -13.44 5.30 1.42
N LEU A 127 -13.82 6.40 0.77
CA LEU A 127 -14.47 7.54 1.42
C LEU A 127 -15.82 7.17 2.05
N SER A 128 -16.63 6.36 1.37
CA SER A 128 -17.90 5.84 1.91
C SER A 128 -17.66 4.98 3.16
N THR A 129 -16.57 4.23 3.19
CA THR A 129 -16.19 3.41 4.34
C THR A 129 -15.78 4.28 5.53
N ILE A 130 -15.02 5.35 5.31
CA ILE A 130 -14.65 6.33 6.35
C ILE A 130 -15.92 6.94 6.96
N GLN A 131 -16.84 7.40 6.12
CA GLN A 131 -18.09 8.03 6.57
C GLN A 131 -18.91 7.06 7.42
N ARG A 132 -19.14 5.83 6.94
CA ARG A 132 -19.92 4.83 7.68
C ARG A 132 -19.26 4.43 8.99
N ASN A 133 -17.94 4.25 9.00
CA ASN A 133 -17.19 3.96 10.23
C ASN A 133 -17.43 5.05 11.29
N SER A 134 -17.47 6.32 10.88
CA SER A 134 -17.76 7.45 11.77
C SER A 134 -19.19 7.46 12.33
N PHE A 135 -20.17 6.94 11.58
CA PHE A 135 -21.58 6.92 12.01
C PHE A 135 -21.91 5.69 12.87
N GLU A 136 -21.41 4.51 12.51
CA GLU A 136 -21.86 3.24 13.08
C GLU A 136 -21.16 2.89 14.40
N THR A 137 -19.96 3.41 14.65
CA THR A 137 -19.13 2.90 15.75
C THR A 137 -19.28 3.63 17.09
N ALA A 138 -20.12 4.65 17.23
CA ALA A 138 -20.39 5.36 18.49
C ALA A 138 -19.13 5.66 19.34
N GLY A 139 -18.01 6.00 18.70
CA GLY A 139 -16.72 6.29 19.34
C GLY A 139 -15.77 5.10 19.56
N ARG A 140 -16.14 3.88 19.18
CA ARG A 140 -15.33 2.65 19.31
C ARG A 140 -14.60 2.25 18.02
N GLY A 141 -14.76 3.01 16.94
CA GLY A 141 -14.15 2.76 15.63
C GLY A 141 -12.83 3.50 15.40
N ILE A 142 -12.39 3.48 14.14
CA ILE A 142 -11.21 4.24 13.72
C ILE A 142 -11.60 5.73 13.70
N THR A 143 -10.89 6.56 14.45
CA THR A 143 -11.19 7.99 14.52
C THR A 143 -10.92 8.67 13.17
N LEU A 144 -11.55 9.82 12.92
CA LEU A 144 -11.32 10.59 11.69
C LEU A 144 -9.81 10.93 11.50
N TRP A 145 -9.12 11.22 12.60
CA TRP A 145 -7.67 11.46 12.60
C TRP A 145 -6.88 10.23 12.15
N GLN A 146 -7.23 9.04 12.65
CA GLN A 146 -6.59 7.80 12.22
C GLN A 146 -6.88 7.48 10.75
N TRP A 147 -8.07 7.81 10.25
CA TRP A 147 -8.38 7.72 8.81
C TRP A 147 -7.57 8.68 7.96
N GLN A 148 -7.39 9.92 8.41
CA GLN A 148 -6.52 10.89 7.75
C GLN A 148 -5.07 10.38 7.68
N LEU A 149 -4.52 9.87 8.79
CA LEU A 149 -3.19 9.26 8.81
C LEU A 149 -3.10 8.03 7.89
N THR A 150 -4.14 7.20 7.86
CA THR A 150 -4.22 6.04 6.94
C THR A 150 -4.16 6.49 5.49
N PHE A 151 -4.98 7.48 5.11
CA PHE A 151 -4.99 8.02 3.76
C PHE A 151 -3.63 8.59 3.38
N PHE A 152 -3.03 9.38 4.27
CA PHE A 152 -1.72 9.98 4.04
C PHE A 152 -0.62 8.91 3.92
N ARG A 153 -0.64 7.88 4.78
CA ARG A 153 0.26 6.72 4.71
C ARG A 153 0.17 5.99 3.36
N MET A 154 -1.05 5.70 2.92
CA MET A 154 -1.26 5.06 1.61
C MET A 154 -0.76 5.94 0.47
N LEU A 155 -1.02 7.25 0.52
CA LEU A 155 -0.56 8.21 -0.50
C LEU A 155 0.97 8.21 -0.62
N ILE A 156 1.70 8.43 0.49
CA ILE A 156 3.17 8.49 0.47
C ILE A 156 3.82 7.13 0.22
N GLY A 157 3.13 6.02 0.50
CA GLY A 157 3.61 4.68 0.18
C GLY A 157 3.40 4.34 -1.29
N PHE A 158 2.22 4.60 -1.83
CA PHE A 158 1.87 4.29 -3.21
C PHE A 158 2.35 5.32 -4.23
N VAL A 159 2.87 6.48 -3.80
CA VAL A 159 3.64 7.36 -4.68
C VAL A 159 4.85 6.64 -5.30
N MET A 160 5.34 5.56 -4.68
CA MET A 160 6.43 4.74 -5.21
C MET A 160 6.00 3.83 -6.36
N VAL A 161 4.70 3.64 -6.61
CA VAL A 161 4.20 2.72 -7.64
C VAL A 161 4.73 3.07 -9.03
N PRO A 162 4.64 4.32 -9.53
CA PRO A 162 5.31 4.71 -10.76
C PRO A 162 6.80 4.39 -10.77
N HIS A 163 7.51 4.68 -9.68
CA HIS A 163 8.96 4.54 -9.63
C HIS A 163 9.44 3.10 -9.78
N PHE A 164 8.88 2.13 -9.04
CA PHE A 164 9.32 0.75 -9.16
C PHE A 164 8.71 0.03 -10.37
N THR A 165 7.53 0.44 -10.84
CA THR A 165 6.84 -0.26 -11.94
C THR A 165 7.66 -0.17 -13.22
N ASP A 166 8.19 1.01 -13.50
CA ASP A 166 9.02 1.27 -14.69
C ASP A 166 10.29 0.39 -14.68
N LYS A 167 10.83 0.11 -13.48
CA LYS A 167 12.05 -0.67 -13.27
C LYS A 167 11.82 -2.19 -13.23
N LEU A 168 10.70 -2.64 -12.68
CA LEU A 168 10.52 -4.08 -12.38
C LEU A 168 9.51 -4.77 -13.28
N PHE A 169 8.47 -4.07 -13.75
CA PHE A 169 7.28 -4.72 -14.30
C PHE A 169 6.87 -4.20 -15.68
N ALA A 170 7.33 -3.02 -16.07
CA ALA A 170 6.95 -2.39 -17.33
C ALA A 170 7.74 -2.90 -18.54
N GLY A 171 8.66 -3.86 -18.40
CA GLY A 171 9.43 -4.42 -19.50
C GLY A 171 10.64 -3.57 -19.90
N ALA A 172 11.30 -3.96 -21.01
CA ALA A 172 12.64 -3.48 -21.34
C ALA A 172 12.69 -1.99 -21.73
N LEU A 173 11.64 -1.45 -22.37
CA LEU A 173 11.70 -0.09 -22.90
C LEU A 173 11.82 0.97 -21.78
N PRO A 174 10.90 1.06 -20.79
CA PRO A 174 11.07 1.98 -19.66
C PRO A 174 12.31 1.70 -18.82
N TYR A 175 12.69 0.41 -18.68
CA TYR A 175 13.90 0.03 -17.95
C TYR A 175 15.16 0.64 -18.58
N MET A 176 15.32 0.51 -19.89
CA MET A 176 16.51 0.97 -20.60
C MET A 176 16.64 2.50 -20.62
N GLU A 177 15.53 3.24 -20.58
CA GLU A 177 15.56 4.71 -20.45
C GLU A 177 16.25 5.14 -19.14
N HIS A 178 15.98 4.43 -18.04
CA HIS A 178 16.64 4.69 -16.76
C HIS A 178 18.12 4.24 -16.75
N VAL A 179 18.43 3.11 -17.41
CA VAL A 179 19.82 2.64 -17.56
C VAL A 179 20.65 3.65 -18.34
N GLU A 180 20.12 4.19 -19.44
CA GLU A 180 20.79 5.22 -20.24
C GLU A 180 21.01 6.49 -19.42
N PHE A 181 19.99 6.95 -18.69
CA PHE A 181 20.11 8.10 -17.80
C PHE A 181 21.23 7.93 -16.76
N LEU A 182 21.27 6.80 -16.06
CA LEU A 182 22.33 6.51 -15.08
C LEU A 182 23.71 6.35 -15.73
N SER A 183 23.77 5.81 -16.95
CA SER A 183 25.02 5.72 -17.73
C SER A 183 25.57 7.11 -18.07
N LEU A 184 24.69 8.05 -18.44
CA LEU A 184 25.07 9.45 -18.72
C LEU A 184 25.60 10.18 -17.48
N LEU A 185 25.15 9.78 -16.28
CA LEU A 185 25.69 10.28 -15.01
C LEU A 185 27.03 9.64 -14.62
N GLY A 186 27.53 8.68 -15.40
CA GLY A 186 28.84 8.04 -15.18
C GLY A 186 28.84 6.93 -14.13
N TYR A 187 27.68 6.36 -13.80
CA TYR A 187 27.63 5.21 -12.89
C TYR A 187 28.22 3.96 -13.55
N PRO A 188 29.09 3.20 -12.87
CA PRO A 188 29.81 2.07 -13.47
C PRO A 188 28.93 0.85 -13.74
N ASP A 189 27.86 0.65 -12.97
CA ASP A 189 26.87 -0.41 -13.16
C ASP A 189 25.44 0.13 -12.97
N PRO A 190 24.87 0.77 -14.01
CA PRO A 190 23.54 1.37 -13.95
C PRO A 190 22.43 0.34 -13.74
N ASN A 191 22.58 -0.88 -14.27
CA ASN A 191 21.58 -1.94 -14.14
C ASN A 191 21.45 -2.39 -12.69
N MET A 192 22.57 -2.65 -12.01
CA MET A 192 22.55 -3.07 -10.61
C MET A 192 21.92 -2.00 -9.70
N ILE A 193 22.25 -0.73 -9.91
CA ILE A 193 21.66 0.38 -9.15
C ILE A 193 20.14 0.43 -9.39
N LEU A 194 19.73 0.27 -10.65
CA LEU A 194 18.33 0.32 -11.03
C LEU A 194 17.53 -0.83 -10.40
N ASP A 195 18.04 -2.07 -10.45
CA ASP A 195 17.38 -3.24 -9.86
C ASP A 195 17.23 -3.10 -8.35
N ILE A 196 18.29 -2.69 -7.65
CA ILE A 196 18.27 -2.48 -6.20
C ILE A 196 17.27 -1.36 -5.84
N SER A 197 17.27 -0.26 -6.59
CA SER A 197 16.35 0.85 -6.36
C SER A 197 14.89 0.43 -6.60
N GLY A 198 14.61 -0.35 -7.64
CA GLY A 198 13.27 -0.86 -7.92
C GLY A 198 12.77 -1.78 -6.81
N VAL A 199 13.60 -2.70 -6.33
CA VAL A 199 13.24 -3.59 -5.21
C VAL A 199 13.02 -2.80 -3.93
N ALA A 200 13.86 -1.80 -3.64
CA ALA A 200 13.70 -0.94 -2.48
C ALA A 200 12.39 -0.13 -2.54
N GLU A 201 12.09 0.51 -3.67
CA GLU A 201 10.85 1.27 -3.89
C GLU A 201 9.60 0.39 -3.80
N PHE A 202 9.67 -0.85 -4.33
CA PHE A 202 8.60 -1.83 -4.20
C PHE A 202 8.39 -2.26 -2.73
N ALA A 203 9.49 -2.50 -2.00
CA ALA A 203 9.43 -2.80 -0.58
C ALA A 203 8.87 -1.62 0.24
N ILE A 204 9.15 -0.37 -0.14
CA ILE A 204 8.55 0.84 0.47
C ILE A 204 7.04 0.87 0.20
N ALA A 205 6.58 0.58 -1.02
CA ALA A 205 5.15 0.55 -1.33
C ALA A 205 4.40 -0.52 -0.52
N ILE A 206 5.01 -1.69 -0.30
CA ILE A 206 4.46 -2.73 0.57
C ILE A 206 4.51 -2.26 2.04
N GLY A 207 5.69 -1.90 2.52
CA GLY A 207 5.94 -1.63 3.92
C GLY A 207 5.24 -0.39 4.44
N VAL A 208 5.27 0.70 3.67
CA VAL A 208 4.58 1.96 4.00
C VAL A 208 3.15 1.95 3.47
N GLY A 209 2.93 1.63 2.19
CA GLY A 209 1.62 1.74 1.54
C GLY A 209 0.58 0.72 2.00
N LEU A 210 0.98 -0.52 2.31
CA LEU A 210 0.10 -1.50 3.00
C LEU A 210 0.18 -1.39 4.52
N GLY A 211 1.26 -0.78 5.04
CA GLY A 211 1.53 -0.68 6.47
C GLY A 211 1.96 -2.03 7.04
N PHE A 212 3.03 -2.60 6.49
CA PHE A 212 3.67 -3.84 6.91
C PHE A 212 5.04 -3.52 7.52
N LEU A 213 5.24 -3.92 8.80
CA LEU A 213 6.40 -3.53 9.59
C LEU A 213 6.66 -2.02 9.51
N THR A 214 5.59 -1.23 9.65
CA THR A 214 5.53 0.16 9.18
C THR A 214 6.67 1.01 9.73
N ARG A 215 7.04 0.87 11.00
CA ARG A 215 8.12 1.70 11.56
C ARG A 215 9.47 1.39 10.93
N LEU A 216 9.76 0.10 10.76
CA LEU A 216 10.99 -0.36 10.11
C LEU A 216 11.02 0.08 8.65
N SER A 217 9.92 -0.15 7.94
CA SER A 217 9.76 0.22 6.53
C SER A 217 9.91 1.72 6.32
N CYS A 218 9.29 2.54 7.16
CA CYS A 218 9.40 4.00 7.11
C CYS A 218 10.80 4.50 7.47
N PHE A 219 11.49 3.87 8.42
CA PHE A 219 12.88 4.22 8.72
C PHE A 219 13.78 4.02 7.49
N PHE A 220 13.69 2.85 6.84
CA PHE A 220 14.46 2.59 5.63
C PHE A 220 13.99 3.44 4.44
N ALA A 221 12.69 3.73 4.31
CA ALA A 221 12.17 4.62 3.27
C ALA A 221 12.74 6.05 3.41
N ALA A 222 12.84 6.56 4.64
CA ALA A 222 13.44 7.86 4.91
C ALA A 222 14.93 7.89 4.51
N ALA A 223 15.70 6.87 4.90
CA ALA A 223 17.10 6.75 4.50
C ALA A 223 17.25 6.62 2.97
N PHE A 224 16.41 5.80 2.34
CA PHE A 224 16.40 5.59 0.89
C PHE A 224 16.11 6.87 0.12
N ILE A 225 15.12 7.67 0.53
CA ILE A 225 14.80 8.93 -0.16
C ILE A 225 15.93 9.95 -0.07
N LEU A 226 16.61 10.06 1.08
CA LEU A 226 17.78 10.93 1.18
C LEU A 226 18.92 10.45 0.28
N PHE A 227 19.16 9.14 0.25
CA PHE A 227 20.16 8.54 -0.63
C PHE A 227 19.83 8.78 -2.10
N ALA A 228 18.59 8.50 -2.53
CA ALA A 228 18.13 8.72 -3.90
C ALA A 228 18.22 10.19 -4.32
N ALA A 229 17.82 11.12 -3.44
CA ALA A 229 17.92 12.56 -3.70
C ALA A 229 19.36 13.05 -3.81
N SER A 230 20.29 12.41 -3.10
CA SER A 230 21.73 12.70 -3.21
C SER A 230 22.27 12.19 -4.54
N LEU A 231 21.92 10.96 -4.95
CA LEU A 231 22.36 10.37 -6.21
C LEU A 231 21.82 11.10 -7.45
N SER A 232 20.60 11.64 -7.37
CA SER A 232 20.00 12.41 -8.47
C SER A 232 20.49 13.85 -8.55
N GLY A 233 21.37 14.29 -7.63
CA GLY A 233 21.80 15.68 -7.50
C GLY A 233 20.68 16.63 -7.07
N SER A 234 19.50 16.12 -6.66
CA SER A 234 18.35 16.97 -6.32
C SER A 234 18.63 17.91 -5.14
N LEU A 235 19.55 17.52 -4.24
CA LEU A 235 19.99 18.34 -3.11
C LEU A 235 20.89 19.53 -3.52
N GLU A 236 21.48 19.49 -4.72
CA GLU A 236 22.35 20.55 -5.24
C GLU A 236 21.56 21.63 -6.01
N HIS A 237 20.28 21.36 -6.29
CA HIS A 237 19.38 22.27 -7.00
C HIS A 237 18.56 23.13 -6.03
N GLY A 238 17.95 24.21 -6.54
CA GLY A 238 17.09 25.08 -5.74
C GLY A 238 15.89 24.37 -5.10
N PHE A 239 15.31 24.98 -4.05
CA PHE A 239 14.14 24.44 -3.33
C PHE A 239 12.96 24.10 -4.24
N VAL A 240 12.71 24.97 -5.22
CA VAL A 240 11.83 24.69 -6.35
C VAL A 240 12.63 24.98 -7.61
N SER A 241 12.85 23.97 -8.45
CA SER A 241 13.51 24.15 -9.74
C SER A 241 12.60 23.65 -10.86
N PHE A 242 11.97 24.60 -11.55
CA PHE A 242 11.24 24.30 -12.78
C PHE A 242 12.19 24.05 -13.96
N ALA A 243 13.43 24.54 -13.88
CA ALA A 243 14.40 24.47 -14.97
C ALA A 243 15.02 23.08 -15.14
N THR A 244 15.20 22.35 -14.04
CA THR A 244 15.87 21.03 -14.06
C THR A 244 14.91 19.88 -13.81
N ALA A 245 13.62 20.16 -13.55
CA ALA A 245 12.62 19.20 -13.09
C ALA A 245 13.06 18.39 -11.84
N THR A 246 14.12 18.85 -11.14
CA THR A 246 14.71 18.24 -9.97
C THR A 246 14.80 19.27 -8.85
N SER A 247 14.18 18.98 -7.71
CA SER A 247 14.23 19.85 -6.53
C SER A 247 14.29 19.02 -5.26
N TRP A 248 14.72 19.64 -4.15
CA TRP A 248 14.81 18.95 -2.86
C TRP A 248 13.54 19.02 -2.02
N GLU A 249 12.53 19.79 -2.43
CA GLU A 249 11.23 19.91 -1.72
C GLU A 249 10.53 18.56 -1.57
N LEU A 250 10.34 17.82 -2.68
CA LEU A 250 9.62 16.56 -2.65
C LEU A 250 10.35 15.48 -1.82
N PRO A 251 11.67 15.25 -2.00
CA PRO A 251 12.43 14.38 -1.11
C PRO A 251 12.34 14.76 0.37
N LEU A 252 12.39 16.06 0.70
CA LEU A 252 12.29 16.51 2.09
C LEU A 252 10.92 16.22 2.70
N ILE A 253 9.84 16.47 1.96
CA ILE A 253 8.47 16.17 2.39
C ILE A 253 8.30 14.67 2.61
N LEU A 254 8.77 13.84 1.67
CA LEU A 254 8.71 12.38 1.81
C LEU A 254 9.56 11.88 2.99
N PHE A 255 10.77 12.41 3.16
CA PHE A 255 11.64 12.11 4.29
C PHE A 255 10.95 12.39 5.63
N ALA A 256 10.42 13.62 5.80
CA ALA A 256 9.72 14.02 7.02
C ALA A 256 8.47 13.17 7.27
N SER A 257 7.73 12.85 6.21
CA SER A 257 6.53 12.01 6.27
C SER A 257 6.86 10.59 6.71
N TYR A 258 7.89 9.96 6.15
CA TYR A 258 8.35 8.64 6.57
C TYR A 258 8.86 8.67 8.01
N LEU A 259 9.64 9.67 8.41
CA LEU A 259 10.11 9.78 9.79
C LEU A 259 8.95 9.89 10.81
N SER A 260 7.86 10.57 10.45
CA SER A 260 6.64 10.63 11.27
C SER A 260 5.98 9.25 11.47
N PHE A 261 5.93 8.41 10.43
CA PHE A 261 5.40 7.05 10.55
C PHE A 261 6.38 6.06 11.20
N THR A 262 7.68 6.37 11.24
CA THR A 262 8.67 5.62 12.04
C THR A 262 8.37 5.71 13.53
N THR A 263 7.77 6.81 14.02
CA THR A 263 7.43 6.96 15.44
C THR A 263 6.01 6.49 15.76
N THR A 264 5.08 6.59 14.80
CA THR A 264 3.64 6.32 15.03
C THR A 264 3.15 4.96 14.54
N GLY A 265 3.79 4.35 13.54
CA GLY A 265 3.38 3.06 12.95
C GLY A 265 2.20 3.14 11.97
N GLY A 266 1.69 1.98 11.54
CA GLY A 266 0.74 1.88 10.42
C GLY A 266 -0.75 2.14 10.74
N GLY A 267 -1.11 2.22 12.02
CA GLY A 267 -2.51 2.34 12.46
C GLY A 267 -3.34 1.07 12.27
N GLU A 268 -4.66 1.17 12.49
CA GLU A 268 -5.59 0.02 12.46
C GLU A 268 -5.96 -0.44 11.04
N PHE A 269 -6.02 0.47 10.08
CA PHE A 269 -6.26 0.13 8.67
C PHE A 269 -4.91 -0.11 7.97
N SER A 270 -4.24 -1.20 8.33
CA SER A 270 -2.94 -1.63 7.79
C SER A 270 -2.78 -3.14 7.91
N VAL A 271 -1.76 -3.69 7.24
CA VAL A 271 -1.35 -5.09 7.45
C VAL A 271 -0.93 -5.31 8.91
N ASP A 272 -0.22 -4.36 9.50
CA ASP A 272 0.18 -4.41 10.89
C ASP A 272 -1.03 -4.49 11.83
N GLY A 273 -2.06 -3.67 11.60
CA GLY A 273 -3.32 -3.73 12.34
C GLY A 273 -4.03 -5.07 12.19
N ALA A 274 -4.10 -5.60 10.96
CA ALA A 274 -4.69 -6.91 10.70
C ALA A 274 -3.92 -8.04 11.42
N LEU A 275 -2.59 -7.99 11.44
CA LEU A 275 -1.75 -8.96 12.16
C LEU A 275 -1.94 -8.84 13.68
N ARG A 276 -2.01 -7.62 14.23
CA ARG A 276 -2.26 -7.41 15.67
C ARG A 276 -3.55 -8.05 16.14
N ARG A 277 -4.63 -7.95 15.35
CA ARG A 277 -5.93 -8.59 15.65
C ARG A 277 -5.87 -10.10 15.75
N THR A 278 -4.87 -10.75 15.17
CA THR A 278 -4.71 -12.21 15.33
C THR A 278 -4.21 -12.60 16.73
N GLY A 279 -3.64 -11.66 17.49
CA GLY A 279 -3.07 -11.90 18.83
C GLY A 279 -1.77 -12.72 18.85
N LYS A 280 -1.35 -13.29 17.73
CA LYS A 280 -0.26 -14.30 17.65
C LYS A 280 1.12 -13.73 17.31
N VAL A 281 1.29 -12.41 17.35
CA VAL A 281 2.52 -11.76 16.90
C VAL A 281 3.56 -11.68 18.04
N PRO A 282 4.80 -12.17 17.85
CA PRO A 282 5.89 -12.00 18.81
C PRO A 282 6.17 -10.54 19.16
N GLY A 283 6.55 -10.26 20.42
CA GLY A 283 6.75 -8.89 20.91
C GLY A 283 7.78 -8.06 20.14
N TRP A 284 8.87 -8.69 19.67
CA TRP A 284 9.89 -8.00 18.87
C TRP A 284 9.35 -7.54 17.51
N ILE A 285 8.41 -8.28 16.91
CA ILE A 285 7.73 -7.87 15.66
C ILE A 285 6.77 -6.72 15.98
N LYS A 286 6.01 -6.79 17.08
CA LYS A 286 5.11 -5.70 17.51
C LYS A 286 5.84 -4.36 17.67
N LEU A 287 7.07 -4.38 18.18
CA LEU A 287 7.92 -3.19 18.29
C LEU A 287 8.20 -2.55 16.92
N LEU A 288 8.50 -3.37 15.91
CA LEU A 288 8.76 -2.94 14.52
C LEU A 288 7.50 -2.45 13.79
N MET A 289 6.32 -2.93 14.20
CA MET A 289 5.02 -2.50 13.67
C MET A 289 4.55 -1.17 14.28
N GLY A 290 4.99 -0.85 15.50
CA GLY A 290 4.61 0.36 16.23
C GLY A 290 3.45 0.21 17.20
N ASP A 291 3.33 -0.96 17.83
CA ASP A 291 2.36 -1.16 18.90
C ASP A 291 2.80 -0.39 20.17
N THR A 292 2.07 0.68 20.50
CA THR A 292 2.24 1.46 21.73
C THR A 292 1.33 0.98 22.86
N SER A 293 0.91 -0.29 22.89
CA SER A 293 0.25 -0.87 24.08
C SER A 293 1.06 -0.71 25.39
N LEU A 294 2.34 -0.34 25.32
CA LEU A 294 3.11 0.17 26.47
C LEU A 294 2.58 1.48 27.07
N ALA A 295 1.78 2.27 26.34
CA ALA A 295 1.19 3.54 26.81
C ALA A 295 -0.23 3.39 27.40
N GLN A 296 -0.85 2.20 27.30
CA GLN A 296 -2.18 1.95 27.86
C GLN A 296 -2.12 1.28 29.25
N ASN A 297 -0.94 0.91 29.73
CA ASN A 297 -0.73 0.36 31.08
C ASN A 297 -0.27 1.43 32.11
N GLU A 298 -0.42 2.72 31.80
CA GLU A 298 -0.09 3.83 32.73
C GLU A 298 -1.33 4.55 33.30
N ASN A 299 -2.49 3.87 33.37
CA ASN A 299 -3.65 4.34 34.15
C ASN A 299 -4.03 3.34 35.22
#